data_AF-A0A536S7W3-F1
#
_entry.id   AF-A0A536S7W3-F1
#
_cell.length_a   1.000
_cell.length_b   1.000
_cell.length_c   1.000
_cell.angle_alpha   90.00
_cell.angle_beta   90.00
_cell.angle_gamma   90.00
#
_symmetry.space_group_name_H-M   'P 1'
#
loop_
_entity.id
_entity.type
_entity.pdbx_description
1 polymer ?
#
loop_
_entity_poly.entity_id
_entity_poly.type
_entity_poly.pdbx_seq_one_letter_code
_entity_poly.pdbx_strand_id
1 'polypeptide(L)'
;MTLTTEGRLGAGAAVRAGTQGAYRAVAALAGEVHVVRNDLADGDATPQGAAIACFAHLTDLHVTDAQSPARFEFINQEWRDPRFRELLPMQRPQEMLNAHAIGAMVRAINSIEAGAMTGSPLQMAVMTGDAIDNTQHNELTNFLALLRGGTVRPDSGAPGYDGVQRADWRSDIYWKPDGPPDGDVFQNALGFPRHPGLLDEAVQPFHAEGLRVPWVACRGNHEEVCQGVGIVTPALARAMTGSRKPIGLPQAFDPGTAVETFVHQPEQFMSGPFLEVEADPARRPIEREEFMPEAYYAQDVGDVRFITLDTVCTEGGADGSIDADQLHWLERKLEEVHSLFRSRDGSRVRTRNQDRYVVLLSHHGYDSLTNPRAERRADLLLALLLRFPNVVLWLNGHIHANRITARKEAGLGHGFWEVTTSSLVDWPCQARLVEIYRTRGGVAISCTMLDHEGGGLAGLHRELAGNVPRSGFDSWRPGSQPDRNAILLLPSPF
;
A
#
# COMPACT_ATOMS: atom_id res chain seq x y z
N MET A 1 -6.76 -6.35 20.25
CA MET A 1 -5.75 -7.26 19.65
C MET A 1 -5.12 -6.46 18.53
N THR A 2 -3.89 -6.00 18.76
CA THR A 2 -3.18 -5.14 17.79
C THR A 2 -2.14 -5.97 17.05
N LEU A 3 -1.38 -6.79 17.78
CA LEU A 3 -0.39 -7.70 17.21
C LEU A 3 -1.03 -9.07 16.94
N THR A 4 -0.80 -9.62 15.74
CA THR A 4 -1.36 -10.93 15.37
C THR A 4 -0.78 -12.09 16.15
N THR A 5 0.28 -11.88 16.95
CA THR A 5 0.79 -12.87 17.92
C THR A 5 -0.18 -13.11 19.08
N GLU A 6 -0.96 -12.10 19.47
CA GLU A 6 -1.95 -12.19 20.55
C GLU A 6 -3.27 -12.79 20.04
N GLY A 7 -3.63 -12.44 18.80
CA GLY A 7 -4.85 -12.85 18.13
C GLY A 7 -4.98 -12.08 16.83
N ARG A 8 -5.67 -12.65 15.84
CA ARG A 8 -5.79 -12.06 14.50
C ARG A 8 -7.23 -12.02 14.04
N LEU A 9 -7.52 -11.13 13.10
CA LEU A 9 -8.81 -11.10 12.43
C LEU A 9 -8.75 -11.88 11.12
N GLY A 10 -9.79 -12.67 10.86
CA GLY A 10 -9.86 -13.54 9.68
C GLY A 10 -11.29 -13.86 9.27
N ALA A 11 -11.40 -14.78 8.31
CA ALA A 11 -12.68 -15.17 7.74
C ALA A 11 -13.52 -15.95 8.76
N GLY A 12 -14.68 -15.41 9.11
CA GLY A 12 -15.64 -16.01 10.04
C GLY A 12 -16.69 -16.88 9.35
N ALA A 13 -17.82 -17.06 10.05
CA ALA A 13 -18.97 -17.79 9.54
C ALA A 13 -19.67 -17.01 8.41
N ALA A 14 -20.29 -17.75 7.49
CA ALA A 14 -21.23 -17.16 6.53
C ALA A 14 -22.44 -16.59 7.28
N VAL A 15 -22.75 -15.31 7.07
CA VAL A 15 -23.87 -14.61 7.70
C VAL A 15 -25.02 -14.34 6.73
N ARG A 16 -24.74 -14.35 5.43
CA ARG A 16 -25.75 -14.23 4.37
C ARG A 16 -25.30 -15.01 3.14
N ALA A 17 -26.24 -15.72 2.51
CA ALA A 17 -26.01 -16.43 1.27
C ALA A 17 -26.52 -15.62 0.08
N GLY A 18 -25.74 -15.56 -0.99
CA GLY A 18 -26.17 -15.14 -2.32
C GLY A 18 -26.16 -16.32 -3.29
N THR A 19 -26.55 -16.08 -4.53
CA THR A 19 -26.65 -17.13 -5.57
C THR A 19 -25.30 -17.68 -6.06
N GLN A 20 -24.20 -16.96 -5.86
CA GLN A 20 -22.85 -17.31 -6.33
C GLN A 20 -21.84 -17.48 -5.19
N GLY A 21 -22.09 -16.89 -4.03
CA GLY A 21 -21.21 -16.96 -2.87
C GLY A 21 -21.92 -16.53 -1.60
N ALA A 22 -21.25 -16.69 -0.46
CA ALA A 22 -21.76 -16.24 0.82
C ALA A 22 -20.91 -15.09 1.36
N TYR A 23 -21.59 -14.12 1.97
CA TYR A 23 -20.95 -13.06 2.74
C TYR A 23 -20.61 -13.59 4.12
N ARG A 24 -19.36 -13.42 4.53
CA ARG A 24 -18.79 -13.95 5.77
C ARG A 24 -18.47 -12.79 6.70
N ALA A 25 -18.80 -12.95 7.97
CA ALA A 25 -18.35 -12.01 9.00
C ALA A 25 -16.82 -12.08 9.17
N VAL A 26 -16.22 -11.06 9.75
CA VAL A 26 -14.88 -11.15 10.34
C VAL A 26 -14.97 -11.85 11.69
N ALA A 27 -14.04 -12.77 11.97
CA ALA A 27 -13.93 -13.44 13.25
C ALA A 27 -12.55 -13.22 13.88
N ALA A 28 -12.53 -13.17 15.21
CA ALA A 28 -11.30 -13.31 15.98
C ALA A 28 -10.81 -14.76 15.89
N LEU A 29 -9.54 -14.92 15.53
CA LEU A 29 -8.85 -16.20 15.43
C LEU A 29 -7.65 -16.21 16.38
N ALA A 30 -7.18 -17.41 16.71
CA ALA A 30 -5.96 -17.59 17.50
C ALA A 30 -4.77 -16.86 16.86
N GLY A 31 -3.89 -16.35 17.71
CA GLY A 31 -2.68 -15.68 17.29
C GLY A 31 -1.76 -16.57 16.46
N GLU A 32 -0.92 -15.94 15.66
CA GLU A 32 0.08 -16.58 14.82
C GLU A 32 1.46 -16.46 15.46
N VAL A 33 2.14 -17.59 15.67
CA VAL A 33 3.54 -17.59 16.14
C VAL A 33 4.48 -17.13 15.04
N HIS A 34 5.64 -16.59 15.43
CA HIS A 34 6.70 -16.30 14.47
C HIS A 34 7.30 -17.57 13.87
N VAL A 35 7.45 -17.58 12.55
CA VAL A 35 8.20 -18.59 11.81
C VAL A 35 9.64 -18.12 11.64
N VAL A 36 10.61 -18.89 12.13
CA VAL A 36 12.03 -18.58 11.92
C VAL A 36 12.43 -18.98 10.50
N ARG A 37 13.04 -18.05 9.76
CA ARG A 37 13.53 -18.21 8.39
C ARG A 37 15.05 -18.22 8.37
N ASN A 38 15.62 -19.35 7.94
CA ASN A 38 17.07 -19.60 7.95
C ASN A 38 17.70 -19.52 6.54
N ASP A 39 16.99 -18.90 5.58
CA ASP A 39 17.41 -18.89 4.18
C ASP A 39 18.77 -18.18 3.96
N LEU A 40 19.13 -17.23 4.82
CA LEU A 40 20.39 -16.46 4.74
C LEU A 40 21.41 -16.82 5.83
N ALA A 41 20.96 -17.33 6.97
CA ALA A 41 21.81 -17.75 8.08
C ALA A 41 21.10 -18.79 8.95
N ASP A 42 21.88 -19.68 9.56
CA ASP A 42 21.43 -20.54 10.65
C ASP A 42 21.67 -19.84 12.00
N GLY A 43 20.83 -20.12 13.00
CA GLY A 43 21.09 -19.61 14.34
C GLY A 43 19.90 -19.59 15.27
N ASP A 44 20.16 -19.11 16.48
CA ASP A 44 19.15 -18.80 17.49
C ASP A 44 18.52 -17.43 17.19
N ALA A 45 17.20 -17.38 17.26
CA ALA A 45 16.37 -16.18 17.04
C ALA A 45 16.24 -15.31 18.29
N THR A 46 16.82 -15.72 19.43
CA THR A 46 16.71 -15.03 20.71
C THR A 46 17.44 -13.68 20.71
N PRO A 47 16.75 -12.58 21.04
CA PRO A 47 17.37 -11.26 21.15
C PRO A 47 18.50 -11.18 22.18
N GLN A 48 19.55 -10.44 21.84
CA GLN A 48 20.64 -10.04 22.74
C GLN A 48 20.52 -8.54 23.07
N GLY A 49 19.67 -8.21 24.04
CA GLY A 49 19.42 -6.84 24.49
C GLY A 49 18.31 -6.13 23.71
N ALA A 50 18.37 -4.80 23.70
CA ALA A 50 17.39 -3.95 23.00
C ALA A 50 17.51 -4.07 21.48
N ALA A 51 16.45 -3.67 20.78
CA ALA A 51 16.45 -3.56 19.32
C ALA A 51 17.47 -2.52 18.86
N ILE A 52 18.10 -2.83 17.74
CA ILE A 52 18.83 -1.87 16.90
C ILE A 52 17.84 -0.83 16.35
N ALA A 53 16.68 -1.30 15.86
CA ALA A 53 15.57 -0.45 15.44
C ALA A 53 14.23 -1.15 15.63
N CYS A 54 13.19 -0.38 15.96
CA CYS A 54 11.80 -0.85 16.10
C CYS A 54 10.86 0.16 15.44
N PHE A 55 10.17 -0.23 14.37
CA PHE A 55 9.33 0.67 13.58
C PHE A 55 8.12 -0.04 12.96
N ALA A 56 7.08 0.73 12.65
CA ALA A 56 5.88 0.25 11.98
C ALA A 56 5.98 0.53 10.48
N HIS A 57 5.48 -0.38 9.65
CA HIS A 57 5.46 -0.27 8.20
C HIS A 57 4.03 -0.33 7.69
N LEU A 58 3.66 0.71 6.96
CA LEU A 58 2.39 0.93 6.27
C LEU A 58 2.68 1.13 4.78
N THR A 59 1.71 0.80 3.95
CA THR A 59 1.78 0.99 2.50
C THR A 59 0.38 0.92 1.91
N ASP A 60 0.18 1.49 0.72
CA ASP A 60 -1.02 1.29 -0.08
C ASP A 60 -2.28 1.57 0.77
N LEU A 61 -2.33 2.80 1.30
CA LEU A 61 -3.46 3.33 2.06
C LEU A 61 -4.60 3.72 1.13
N HIS A 62 -4.31 4.30 -0.03
CA HIS A 62 -5.29 4.79 -1.01
C HIS A 62 -6.34 5.73 -0.38
N VAL A 63 -5.93 6.81 0.30
CA VAL A 63 -6.89 7.84 0.71
C VAL A 63 -7.58 8.37 -0.54
N THR A 64 -8.87 8.06 -0.68
CA THR A 64 -9.60 8.18 -1.95
C THR A 64 -10.71 9.21 -1.85
N ASP A 65 -10.84 10.06 -2.87
CA ASP A 65 -12.07 10.81 -3.15
C ASP A 65 -13.01 9.95 -4.01
N ALA A 66 -13.87 9.16 -3.37
CA ALA A 66 -14.79 8.24 -4.04
C ALA A 66 -15.86 8.94 -4.89
N GLN A 67 -15.96 10.27 -4.83
CA GLN A 67 -16.97 11.08 -5.52
C GLN A 67 -16.36 11.85 -6.70
N SER A 68 -15.04 11.78 -6.87
CA SER A 68 -14.33 12.45 -7.95
C SER A 68 -14.88 12.04 -9.33
N PRO A 69 -15.01 12.98 -10.28
CA PRO A 69 -15.42 12.67 -11.65
C PRO A 69 -14.37 11.83 -12.39
N ALA A 70 -13.10 11.84 -11.96
CA ALA A 70 -12.01 11.11 -12.60
C ALA A 70 -11.71 9.76 -11.89
N ARG A 71 -12.74 9.09 -11.39
CA ARG A 71 -12.64 7.76 -10.75
C ARG A 71 -12.79 6.60 -11.72
N PHE A 72 -13.38 6.84 -12.89
CA PHE A 72 -13.53 5.84 -13.96
C PHE A 72 -14.19 4.52 -13.52
N GLU A 73 -15.04 4.54 -12.49
CA GLU A 73 -15.59 3.33 -11.88
C GLU A 73 -16.42 2.50 -12.87
N PHE A 74 -16.95 3.15 -13.91
CA PHE A 74 -17.71 2.50 -14.97
C PHE A 74 -16.91 1.45 -15.74
N ILE A 75 -15.56 1.53 -15.74
CA ILE A 75 -14.70 0.52 -16.37
C ILE A 75 -14.90 -0.86 -15.69
N ASN A 76 -15.34 -0.92 -14.43
CA ASN A 76 -15.70 -2.18 -13.77
C ASN A 76 -16.79 -2.98 -14.51
N GLN A 77 -17.59 -2.34 -15.38
CA GLN A 77 -18.56 -3.04 -16.24
C GLN A 77 -17.86 -4.03 -17.20
N GLU A 78 -16.61 -3.77 -17.57
CA GLU A 78 -15.81 -4.54 -18.52
C GLU A 78 -15.05 -5.72 -17.88
N TRP A 79 -15.39 -6.13 -16.64
CA TRP A 79 -14.66 -7.17 -15.90
C TRP A 79 -14.55 -8.54 -16.60
N ARG A 80 -15.40 -8.79 -17.60
CA ARG A 80 -15.36 -10.02 -18.42
C ARG A 80 -14.40 -9.92 -19.61
N ASP A 81 -14.02 -8.72 -20.00
CA ASP A 81 -13.12 -8.48 -21.11
C ASP A 81 -11.67 -8.45 -20.62
N PRO A 82 -10.83 -9.44 -21.02
CA PRO A 82 -9.46 -9.52 -20.54
C PRO A 82 -8.59 -8.32 -20.95
N ARG A 83 -9.02 -7.51 -21.93
CA ARG A 83 -8.32 -6.31 -22.39
C ARG A 83 -8.34 -5.17 -21.36
N PHE A 84 -9.31 -5.17 -20.45
CA PHE A 84 -9.39 -4.18 -19.36
C PHE A 84 -8.79 -4.66 -18.04
N ARG A 85 -8.26 -5.88 -17.99
CA ARG A 85 -7.84 -6.51 -16.72
C ARG A 85 -6.80 -5.71 -15.93
N GLU A 86 -5.90 -5.01 -16.61
CA GLU A 86 -4.88 -4.15 -15.97
C GLU A 86 -5.45 -2.86 -15.39
N LEU A 87 -6.66 -2.48 -15.81
CA LEU A 87 -7.41 -1.32 -15.32
C LEU A 87 -8.39 -1.70 -14.21
N LEU A 88 -8.37 -2.93 -13.69
CA LEU A 88 -9.40 -3.39 -12.75
C LEU A 88 -8.80 -3.87 -11.43
N PRO A 89 -9.46 -3.57 -10.29
CA PRO A 89 -10.70 -2.78 -10.16
C PRO A 89 -10.46 -1.26 -10.13
N MET A 90 -11.41 -0.47 -10.63
CA MET A 90 -11.45 1.00 -10.48
C MET A 90 -12.24 1.49 -9.25
N GLN A 91 -12.97 0.57 -8.60
CA GLN A 91 -13.80 0.87 -7.44
C GLN A 91 -13.94 -0.36 -6.56
N ARG A 92 -13.92 -0.15 -5.25
CA ARG A 92 -14.07 -1.21 -4.23
C ARG A 92 -15.30 -0.97 -3.36
N PRO A 93 -16.07 -2.01 -2.98
CA PRO A 93 -17.24 -1.85 -2.10
C PRO A 93 -16.96 -1.09 -0.79
N GLN A 94 -15.74 -1.23 -0.25
CA GLN A 94 -15.32 -0.65 1.02
C GLN A 94 -14.71 0.77 0.93
N GLU A 95 -14.49 1.32 -0.26
CA GLU A 95 -13.64 2.53 -0.46
C GLU A 95 -14.06 3.74 0.38
N MET A 96 -15.38 3.99 0.50
CA MET A 96 -15.89 5.11 1.30
C MET A 96 -15.56 4.99 2.80
N LEU A 97 -15.26 3.78 3.28
CA LEU A 97 -14.92 3.51 4.68
C LEU A 97 -13.40 3.58 4.94
N ASN A 98 -12.59 3.78 3.90
CA ASN A 98 -11.15 3.63 3.98
C ASN A 98 -10.48 4.64 4.93
N ALA A 99 -10.90 5.90 4.92
CA ALA A 99 -10.37 6.91 5.85
C ALA A 99 -10.56 6.50 7.33
N HIS A 100 -11.68 5.84 7.66
CA HIS A 100 -11.95 5.33 9.00
C HIS A 100 -11.05 4.13 9.35
N ALA A 101 -10.79 3.24 8.39
CA ALA A 101 -9.86 2.13 8.54
C ALA A 101 -8.41 2.61 8.77
N ILE A 102 -7.97 3.63 8.02
CA ILE A 102 -6.67 4.29 8.22
C ILE A 102 -6.58 4.92 9.61
N GLY A 103 -7.60 5.67 10.03
CA GLY A 103 -7.65 6.26 11.36
C GLY A 103 -7.58 5.21 12.48
N ALA A 104 -8.23 4.05 12.30
CA ALA A 104 -8.15 2.92 13.23
C ALA A 104 -6.77 2.26 13.23
N MET A 105 -6.10 2.16 12.09
CA MET A 105 -4.73 1.64 12.00
C MET A 105 -3.73 2.59 12.70
N VAL A 106 -3.89 3.91 12.57
CA VAL A 106 -3.07 4.89 13.30
C VAL A 106 -3.23 4.72 14.81
N ARG A 107 -4.46 4.55 15.31
CA ARG A 107 -4.71 4.24 16.74
C ARG A 107 -4.06 2.93 17.17
N ALA A 108 -4.15 1.90 16.33
CA ALA A 108 -3.53 0.60 16.59
C ALA A 108 -1.99 0.71 16.68
N ILE A 109 -1.36 1.50 15.80
CA ILE A 109 0.08 1.77 15.88
C ILE A 109 0.43 2.56 17.14
N ASN A 110 -0.37 3.58 17.48
CA ASN A 110 -0.18 4.36 18.71
C ASN A 110 -0.36 3.55 20.00
N SER A 111 -1.04 2.39 19.94
CA SER A 111 -1.23 1.49 21.08
C SER A 111 -0.07 0.51 21.27
N ILE A 112 0.94 0.51 20.39
CA ILE A 112 2.11 -0.36 20.52
C ILE A 112 3.03 0.23 21.59
N GLU A 113 3.00 -0.36 22.79
CA GLU A 113 3.87 0.06 23.89
C GLU A 113 5.31 -0.45 23.71
N ALA A 114 5.47 -1.66 23.17
CA ALA A 114 6.75 -2.33 23.05
C ALA A 114 6.77 -3.35 21.89
N GLY A 115 7.96 -3.57 21.34
CA GLY A 115 8.23 -4.60 20.34
C GLY A 115 7.98 -6.01 20.88
N ALA A 116 7.36 -6.87 20.06
CA ALA A 116 6.98 -8.22 20.43
C ALA A 116 8.18 -9.11 20.79
N MET A 117 9.34 -8.87 20.19
CA MET A 117 10.54 -9.68 20.40
C MET A 117 11.48 -9.06 21.45
N THR A 118 11.75 -7.77 21.34
CA THR A 118 12.81 -7.11 22.13
C THR A 118 12.29 -6.29 23.31
N GLY A 119 10.99 -6.02 23.36
CA GLY A 119 10.42 -5.06 24.31
C GLY A 119 10.80 -3.60 24.04
N SER A 120 11.44 -3.29 22.91
CA SER A 120 11.89 -1.92 22.59
C SER A 120 10.72 -1.04 22.14
N PRO A 121 10.69 0.24 22.51
CA PRO A 121 9.61 1.14 22.08
C PRO A 121 9.66 1.38 20.58
N LEU A 122 8.49 1.67 20.01
CA LEU A 122 8.35 2.10 18.63
C LEU A 122 9.07 3.44 18.41
N GLN A 123 9.99 3.52 17.45
CA GLN A 123 10.81 4.70 17.19
C GLN A 123 10.24 5.58 16.07
N MET A 124 9.63 4.95 15.07
CA MET A 124 9.09 5.63 13.89
C MET A 124 8.05 4.77 13.15
N ALA A 125 7.34 5.38 12.21
CA ALA A 125 6.60 4.67 11.17
C ALA A 125 7.21 4.91 9.79
N VAL A 126 6.97 3.98 8.88
CA VAL A 126 7.44 4.00 7.49
C VAL A 126 6.23 3.80 6.60
N MET A 127 6.04 4.69 5.61
CA MET A 127 4.97 4.63 4.63
C MET A 127 5.56 4.43 3.22
N THR A 128 5.46 3.25 2.62
CA THR A 128 6.13 2.95 1.34
C THR A 128 5.31 3.32 0.10
N GLY A 129 4.58 4.44 0.10
CA GLY A 129 3.87 4.95 -1.08
C GLY A 129 2.44 4.43 -1.25
N ASP A 130 1.71 5.03 -2.20
CA ASP A 130 0.27 4.89 -2.41
C ASP A 130 -0.52 5.32 -1.15
N ALA A 131 -0.17 6.49 -0.67
CA ALA A 131 -0.83 7.23 0.39
C ALA A 131 -2.21 7.75 -0.04
N ILE A 132 -2.30 8.29 -1.26
CA ILE A 132 -3.53 8.75 -1.90
C ILE A 132 -3.84 7.84 -3.08
N ASP A 133 -4.94 8.08 -3.81
CA ASP A 133 -5.37 7.16 -4.87
C ASP A 133 -5.38 7.77 -6.28
N ASN A 134 -5.74 9.03 -6.41
CA ASN A 134 -6.00 9.63 -7.72
C ASN A 134 -5.21 10.92 -7.96
N THR A 135 -4.10 11.08 -7.24
CA THR A 135 -3.19 12.23 -7.34
C THR A 135 -3.89 13.55 -6.96
N GLN A 136 -4.93 13.54 -6.13
CA GLN A 136 -5.75 14.73 -5.86
C GLN A 136 -5.37 15.45 -4.55
N HIS A 137 -5.49 16.78 -4.53
CA HIS A 137 -5.10 17.59 -3.37
C HIS A 137 -6.00 17.41 -2.15
N ASN A 138 -7.30 17.15 -2.34
CA ASN A 138 -8.22 16.82 -1.26
C ASN A 138 -7.86 15.47 -0.60
N GLU A 139 -7.45 14.48 -1.39
CA GLU A 139 -6.92 13.20 -0.88
C GLU A 139 -5.66 13.43 -0.05
N LEU A 140 -4.71 14.23 -0.54
CA LEU A 140 -3.48 14.59 0.19
C LEU A 140 -3.80 15.28 1.52
N THR A 141 -4.77 16.20 1.51
CA THR A 141 -5.22 16.90 2.72
C THR A 141 -5.74 15.91 3.77
N ASN A 142 -6.58 14.95 3.35
CA ASN A 142 -7.10 13.91 4.25
C ASN A 142 -6.01 12.96 4.74
N PHE A 143 -5.08 12.55 3.88
CA PHE A 143 -3.91 11.74 4.25
C PHE A 143 -3.07 12.42 5.34
N LEU A 144 -2.75 13.70 5.15
CA LEU A 144 -1.99 14.47 6.13
C LEU A 144 -2.75 14.62 7.45
N ALA A 145 -4.06 14.87 7.41
CA ALA A 145 -4.89 14.91 8.62
C ALA A 145 -4.91 13.56 9.36
N LEU A 146 -4.95 12.43 8.64
CA LEU A 146 -4.92 11.09 9.22
C LEU A 146 -3.59 10.80 9.95
N LEU A 147 -2.45 11.12 9.33
CA LEU A 147 -1.13 10.79 9.88
C LEU A 147 -0.54 11.85 10.82
N ARG A 148 -0.85 13.13 10.63
CA ARG A 148 -0.38 14.22 11.51
C ARG A 148 -1.38 14.58 12.60
N GLY A 149 -2.61 14.09 12.48
CA GLY A 149 -3.73 14.49 13.33
C GLY A 149 -4.43 15.72 12.78
N GLY A 150 -5.73 15.83 13.06
CA GLY A 150 -6.57 16.92 12.57
C GLY A 150 -7.91 16.44 12.04
N THR A 151 -8.63 17.33 11.36
CA THR A 151 -9.95 17.01 10.80
C THR A 151 -9.83 16.38 9.42
N VAL A 152 -10.31 15.15 9.30
CA VAL A 152 -10.51 14.45 8.03
C VAL A 152 -11.90 14.80 7.50
N ARG A 153 -12.00 15.07 6.19
CA ARG A 153 -13.24 15.41 5.49
C ARG A 153 -13.40 14.47 4.29
N PRO A 154 -14.02 13.29 4.47
CA PRO A 154 -14.18 12.32 3.39
C PRO A 154 -15.09 12.80 2.26
N ASP A 155 -16.03 13.70 2.55
CA ASP A 155 -16.93 14.32 1.58
C ASP A 155 -16.21 15.30 0.62
N SER A 156 -16.70 15.42 -0.62
CA SER A 156 -16.16 16.28 -1.67
C SER A 156 -17.25 16.77 -2.64
N GLY A 157 -17.09 17.95 -3.26
CA GLY A 157 -18.14 18.54 -4.08
C GLY A 157 -19.34 19.03 -3.26
N ALA A 158 -20.55 18.59 -3.61
CA ALA A 158 -21.76 18.98 -2.88
C ALA A 158 -21.88 18.19 -1.57
N PRO A 159 -22.49 18.76 -0.51
CA PRO A 159 -22.67 18.04 0.75
C PRO A 159 -23.46 16.74 0.60
N GLY A 160 -22.93 15.65 1.15
CA GLY A 160 -23.52 14.32 1.14
C GLY A 160 -22.96 13.41 0.03
N TYR A 161 -23.17 12.10 0.18
CA TYR A 161 -22.51 11.16 -0.70
C TYR A 161 -22.99 11.24 -2.17
N ASP A 162 -22.07 11.52 -3.09
CA ASP A 162 -22.34 11.63 -4.54
C ASP A 162 -21.45 10.72 -5.42
N GLY A 163 -21.54 9.41 -5.18
CA GLY A 163 -20.79 8.40 -5.94
C GLY A 163 -21.65 7.22 -6.44
N VAL A 164 -20.97 6.23 -7.03
CA VAL A 164 -21.63 5.08 -7.70
C VAL A 164 -22.41 4.15 -6.78
N GLN A 165 -22.20 4.25 -5.47
CA GLN A 165 -22.91 3.44 -4.46
C GLN A 165 -24.24 4.07 -4.01
N ARG A 166 -24.64 5.23 -4.56
CA ARG A 166 -25.94 5.85 -4.29
C ARG A 166 -27.08 4.89 -4.64
N ALA A 167 -28.13 4.92 -3.82
CA ALA A 167 -29.30 4.04 -3.99
C ALA A 167 -29.97 4.19 -5.38
N ASP A 168 -30.02 5.41 -5.91
CA ASP A 168 -30.62 5.76 -7.20
C ASP A 168 -29.65 5.70 -8.39
N TRP A 169 -28.40 5.28 -8.17
CA TRP A 169 -27.43 5.13 -9.27
C TRP A 169 -27.94 4.11 -10.29
N ARG A 170 -27.80 4.40 -11.59
CA ARG A 170 -28.47 3.62 -12.65
C ARG A 170 -27.96 2.19 -12.80
N SER A 171 -26.67 1.97 -12.55
CA SER A 171 -26.03 0.65 -12.71
C SER A 171 -26.16 -0.19 -11.43
N ASP A 172 -26.35 -1.49 -11.57
CA ASP A 172 -26.48 -2.47 -10.47
C ASP A 172 -25.18 -3.24 -10.17
N ILE A 173 -24.08 -2.93 -10.89
CA ILE A 173 -22.78 -3.59 -10.72
C ILE A 173 -21.99 -3.13 -9.50
N TYR A 174 -22.53 -2.21 -8.69
CA TYR A 174 -21.91 -1.71 -7.47
C TYR A 174 -22.73 -2.14 -6.26
N TRP A 175 -22.05 -2.41 -5.15
CA TRP A 175 -22.73 -2.60 -3.87
C TRP A 175 -23.30 -1.28 -3.37
N LYS A 176 -24.62 -1.24 -3.17
CA LYS A 176 -25.40 -0.08 -2.70
C LYS A 176 -25.96 -0.38 -1.31
N PRO A 177 -25.29 0.05 -0.22
CA PRO A 177 -25.75 -0.22 1.14
C PRO A 177 -27.16 0.33 1.40
N ASP A 178 -27.47 1.48 0.82
CA ASP A 178 -28.75 2.20 0.93
C ASP A 178 -29.78 1.79 -0.15
N GLY A 179 -29.45 0.79 -0.97
CA GLY A 179 -30.26 0.36 -2.11
C GLY A 179 -31.64 -0.20 -1.75
N PRO A 180 -32.50 -0.39 -2.78
CA PRO A 180 -33.87 -0.86 -2.59
C PRO A 180 -33.93 -2.29 -2.03
N PRO A 181 -35.08 -2.74 -1.48
CA PRO A 181 -35.18 -4.03 -0.79
C PRO A 181 -34.94 -5.27 -1.65
N ASP A 182 -35.12 -5.18 -2.97
CA ASP A 182 -34.85 -6.22 -3.98
C ASP A 182 -33.36 -6.37 -4.32
N GLY A 183 -32.54 -5.41 -3.89
CA GLY A 183 -31.09 -5.49 -3.83
C GLY A 183 -30.34 -5.40 -5.17
N ASP A 184 -29.03 -5.13 -5.08
CA ASP A 184 -28.11 -5.06 -6.22
C ASP A 184 -27.41 -6.42 -6.51
N VAL A 185 -26.50 -6.45 -7.49
CA VAL A 185 -25.75 -7.66 -7.86
C VAL A 185 -24.91 -8.19 -6.71
N PHE A 186 -24.25 -7.33 -5.92
CA PHE A 186 -23.44 -7.77 -4.77
C PHE A 186 -24.32 -8.39 -3.68
N GLN A 187 -25.47 -7.80 -3.40
CA GLN A 187 -26.40 -8.30 -2.39
C GLN A 187 -27.01 -9.64 -2.80
N ASN A 188 -27.49 -9.75 -4.04
CA ASN A 188 -28.18 -10.94 -4.54
C ASN A 188 -27.22 -12.09 -4.91
N ALA A 189 -26.05 -11.79 -5.48
CA ALA A 189 -25.10 -12.82 -5.90
C ALA A 189 -24.13 -13.21 -4.79
N LEU A 190 -23.69 -12.27 -3.96
CA LEU A 190 -22.60 -12.48 -2.99
C LEU A 190 -23.05 -12.33 -1.53
N GLY A 191 -24.31 -11.96 -1.30
CA GLY A 191 -24.85 -11.83 0.05
C GLY A 191 -24.38 -10.58 0.78
N PHE A 192 -23.88 -9.55 0.10
CA PHE A 192 -23.49 -8.30 0.77
C PHE A 192 -24.67 -7.70 1.56
N PRO A 193 -24.42 -7.04 2.70
CA PRO A 193 -25.48 -6.52 3.56
C PRO A 193 -26.12 -5.26 2.97
N ARG A 194 -27.37 -5.02 3.36
CA ARG A 194 -27.95 -3.66 3.32
C ARG A 194 -27.52 -2.94 4.58
N HIS A 195 -27.19 -1.66 4.48
CA HIS A 195 -26.83 -0.82 5.62
C HIS A 195 -27.35 0.61 5.40
N PRO A 196 -28.66 0.84 5.59
CA PRO A 196 -29.24 2.17 5.43
C PRO A 196 -28.55 3.22 6.34
N GLY A 197 -28.25 4.40 5.80
CA GLY A 197 -27.51 5.49 6.43
C GLY A 197 -25.98 5.36 6.38
N LEU A 198 -25.44 4.28 5.80
CA LEU A 198 -23.99 4.03 5.84
C LEU A 198 -23.19 5.13 5.15
N LEU A 199 -23.60 5.51 3.93
CA LEU A 199 -22.85 6.48 3.14
C LEU A 199 -22.93 7.87 3.76
N ASP A 200 -24.09 8.24 4.32
CA ASP A 200 -24.28 9.49 5.07
C ASP A 200 -23.37 9.55 6.31
N GLU A 201 -23.20 8.42 7.02
CA GLU A 201 -22.28 8.31 8.15
C GLU A 201 -20.81 8.38 7.70
N ALA A 202 -20.46 7.66 6.64
CA ALA A 202 -19.09 7.53 6.16
C ALA A 202 -18.48 8.85 5.67
N VAL A 203 -19.30 9.73 5.07
CA VAL A 203 -18.85 11.05 4.59
C VAL A 203 -18.73 12.11 5.69
N GLN A 204 -19.20 11.83 6.92
CA GLN A 204 -19.12 12.81 8.01
C GLN A 204 -17.65 13.13 8.36
N PRO A 205 -17.32 14.42 8.56
CA PRO A 205 -16.01 14.80 9.07
C PRO A 205 -15.73 14.20 10.46
N PHE A 206 -14.49 13.78 10.69
CA PHE A 206 -14.05 13.26 11.98
C PHE A 206 -12.64 13.75 12.34
N HIS A 207 -12.26 13.63 13.61
CA HIS A 207 -10.92 13.99 14.08
C HIS A 207 -10.03 12.75 14.13
N ALA A 208 -8.89 12.78 13.42
CA ALA A 208 -7.85 11.77 13.49
C ALA A 208 -6.81 12.13 14.55
N GLU A 209 -6.29 11.12 15.25
CA GLU A 209 -5.29 11.31 16.31
C GLU A 209 -3.91 11.71 15.76
N GLY A 210 -3.55 11.22 14.57
CA GLY A 210 -2.19 11.27 14.06
C GLY A 210 -1.26 10.24 14.72
N LEU A 211 -0.16 9.92 14.06
CA LEU A 211 0.88 9.07 14.62
C LEU A 211 1.62 9.82 15.74
N ARG A 212 1.89 9.12 16.84
CA ARG A 212 2.66 9.65 17.98
C ARG A 212 4.18 9.56 17.81
N VAL A 213 4.63 8.90 16.75
CA VAL A 213 6.02 8.74 16.37
C VAL A 213 6.30 9.49 15.06
N PRO A 214 7.53 9.94 14.82
CA PRO A 214 7.89 10.49 13.51
C PRO A 214 7.67 9.43 12.42
N TRP A 215 7.41 9.87 11.19
CA TRP A 215 7.25 8.97 10.06
C TRP A 215 8.00 9.48 8.84
N VAL A 216 8.38 8.52 8.00
CA VAL A 216 8.93 8.76 6.67
C VAL A 216 8.03 8.16 5.62
N ALA A 217 8.06 8.74 4.42
CA ALA A 217 7.31 8.24 3.29
C ALA A 217 8.19 8.02 2.07
N CYS A 218 7.74 7.10 1.21
CA CYS A 218 8.09 6.98 -0.20
C CYS A 218 6.91 7.49 -1.03
N ARG A 219 7.19 7.82 -2.29
CA ARG A 219 6.17 8.03 -3.31
C ARG A 219 5.79 6.70 -3.96
N GLY A 220 4.50 6.46 -4.16
CA GLY A 220 3.95 5.40 -4.99
C GLY A 220 3.35 5.95 -6.28
N ASN A 221 2.93 5.06 -7.17
CA ASN A 221 2.40 5.44 -8.48
C ASN A 221 1.09 6.25 -8.35
N HIS A 222 0.29 6.05 -7.31
CA HIS A 222 -0.95 6.81 -7.10
C HIS A 222 -0.72 8.29 -6.71
N GLU A 223 0.49 8.64 -6.23
CA GLU A 223 0.90 10.04 -6.03
C GLU A 223 1.32 10.75 -7.33
N GLU A 224 1.45 10.02 -8.45
CA GLU A 224 1.98 10.55 -9.70
C GLU A 224 0.99 10.43 -10.87
N VAL A 225 0.28 9.30 -10.95
CA VAL A 225 -0.63 8.97 -12.04
C VAL A 225 -2.01 8.62 -11.51
N CYS A 226 -3.05 9.06 -12.22
CA CYS A 226 -4.44 8.83 -11.83
C CYS A 226 -4.75 7.33 -11.80
N GLN A 227 -5.46 6.88 -10.76
CA GLN A 227 -5.74 5.46 -10.51
C GLN A 227 -4.46 4.59 -10.51
N GLY A 228 -3.30 5.17 -10.24
CA GLY A 228 -2.02 4.46 -10.28
C GLY A 228 -1.57 4.04 -11.69
N VAL A 229 -2.19 4.55 -12.75
CA VAL A 229 -1.91 4.09 -14.14
C VAL A 229 -1.82 5.23 -15.14
N GLY A 230 -2.77 6.17 -15.13
CA GLY A 230 -2.94 7.18 -16.19
C GLY A 230 -2.19 8.49 -15.93
N ILE A 231 -1.46 8.99 -16.94
CA ILE A 231 -0.79 10.29 -16.86
C ILE A 231 -1.84 11.39 -16.66
N VAL A 232 -1.57 12.27 -15.69
CA VAL A 232 -2.43 13.43 -15.43
C VAL A 232 -2.19 14.52 -16.48
N THR A 233 -2.85 14.40 -17.64
CA THR A 233 -2.78 15.41 -18.70
C THR A 233 -3.44 16.72 -18.27
N PRO A 234 -3.13 17.88 -18.89
CA PRO A 234 -3.85 19.12 -18.62
C PRO A 234 -5.37 19.03 -18.87
N ALA A 235 -5.81 18.14 -19.76
CA ALA A 235 -7.22 17.88 -20.01
C ALA A 235 -7.86 17.09 -18.87
N LEU A 236 -7.20 16.02 -18.40
CA LEU A 236 -7.64 15.25 -17.24
C LEU A 236 -7.66 16.11 -15.97
N ALA A 237 -6.62 16.92 -15.72
CA ALA A 237 -6.53 17.82 -14.58
C ALA A 237 -7.75 18.78 -14.48
N ARG A 238 -8.18 19.35 -15.61
CA ARG A 238 -9.40 20.17 -15.66
C ARG A 238 -10.65 19.35 -15.36
N ALA A 239 -10.71 18.13 -15.88
CA ALA A 239 -11.85 17.26 -15.71
C ALA A 239 -11.99 16.73 -14.27
N MET A 240 -10.88 16.47 -13.56
CA MET A 240 -10.84 16.13 -12.13
C MET A 240 -11.56 17.16 -11.26
N THR A 241 -11.37 18.46 -11.54
CA THR A 241 -12.04 19.56 -10.82
C THR A 241 -13.43 19.90 -11.34
N GLY A 242 -13.82 19.32 -12.49
CA GLY A 242 -15.02 19.68 -13.22
C GLY A 242 -16.28 18.99 -12.71
N SER A 243 -17.37 19.18 -13.45
CA SER A 243 -18.71 18.70 -13.12
C SER A 243 -19.17 17.49 -13.93
N ARG A 244 -18.30 16.86 -14.73
CA ARG A 244 -18.70 15.76 -15.65
C ARG A 244 -18.12 14.44 -15.19
N LYS A 245 -18.95 13.61 -14.55
CA LYS A 245 -18.58 12.24 -14.14
C LYS A 245 -19.01 11.24 -15.23
N PRO A 246 -18.07 10.58 -15.93
CA PRO A 246 -18.40 9.59 -16.94
C PRO A 246 -19.04 8.35 -16.32
N ILE A 247 -20.03 7.79 -17.00
CA ILE A 247 -20.81 6.62 -16.54
C ILE A 247 -20.78 5.45 -17.52
N GLY A 248 -19.98 5.57 -18.58
CA GLY A 248 -19.83 4.54 -19.60
C GLY A 248 -18.75 4.90 -20.62
N LEU A 249 -18.31 3.90 -21.38
CA LEU A 249 -17.32 4.09 -22.45
C LEU A 249 -17.86 5.01 -23.56
N PRO A 250 -16.96 5.75 -24.26
CA PRO A 250 -17.31 6.43 -25.50
C PRO A 250 -17.89 5.44 -26.54
N GLN A 251 -18.87 5.89 -27.34
CA GLN A 251 -19.61 5.01 -28.26
C GLN A 251 -18.72 4.27 -29.28
N ALA A 252 -17.60 4.86 -29.69
CA ALA A 252 -16.67 4.32 -30.68
C ALA A 252 -15.30 3.97 -30.07
N PHE A 253 -15.27 3.55 -28.79
CA PHE A 253 -14.04 3.16 -28.12
C PHE A 253 -13.51 1.81 -28.64
N ASP A 254 -12.21 1.73 -28.94
CA ASP A 254 -11.54 0.46 -29.27
C ASP A 254 -11.00 -0.19 -27.99
N PRO A 255 -11.57 -1.31 -27.52
CA PRO A 255 -11.05 -1.96 -26.32
C PRO A 255 -9.65 -2.56 -26.51
N GLY A 256 -9.21 -2.76 -27.76
CA GLY A 256 -7.84 -3.22 -28.07
C GLY A 256 -6.75 -2.25 -27.62
N THR A 257 -7.09 -0.97 -27.44
CA THR A 257 -6.17 0.06 -26.98
C THR A 257 -6.47 0.53 -25.55
N ALA A 258 -7.31 -0.19 -24.80
CA ALA A 258 -7.85 0.29 -23.52
C ALA A 258 -6.77 0.76 -22.54
N VAL A 259 -5.79 -0.10 -22.28
CA VAL A 259 -4.69 0.19 -21.35
C VAL A 259 -3.85 1.37 -21.84
N GLU A 260 -3.34 1.33 -23.08
CA GLU A 260 -2.51 2.42 -23.62
C GLU A 260 -3.24 3.76 -23.70
N THR A 261 -4.55 3.74 -23.98
CA THR A 261 -5.37 4.94 -23.98
C THR A 261 -5.51 5.49 -22.57
N PHE A 262 -5.71 4.63 -21.57
CA PHE A 262 -5.82 5.07 -20.18
C PHE A 262 -4.49 5.59 -19.65
N VAL A 263 -3.36 4.99 -20.04
CA VAL A 263 -2.04 5.46 -19.64
C VAL A 263 -1.77 6.86 -20.21
N HIS A 264 -1.94 7.08 -21.51
CA HIS A 264 -1.46 8.30 -22.14
C HIS A 264 -2.51 9.41 -22.28
N GLN A 265 -3.79 9.03 -22.37
CA GLN A 265 -4.89 9.97 -22.64
C GLN A 265 -6.17 9.54 -21.88
N PRO A 266 -6.10 9.42 -20.54
CA PRO A 266 -7.23 8.99 -19.72
C PRO A 266 -8.47 9.89 -19.90
N GLU A 267 -8.30 11.16 -20.27
CA GLU A 267 -9.40 12.07 -20.59
C GLU A 267 -10.31 11.56 -21.73
N GLN A 268 -9.83 10.67 -22.61
CA GLN A 268 -10.68 10.08 -23.65
C GLN A 268 -11.83 9.27 -23.05
N PHE A 269 -11.60 8.59 -21.93
CA PHE A 269 -12.66 7.87 -21.19
C PHE A 269 -13.72 8.81 -20.61
N MET A 270 -13.41 10.11 -20.48
CA MET A 270 -14.35 11.13 -19.98
C MET A 270 -15.25 11.70 -21.08
N SER A 271 -15.02 11.33 -22.35
CA SER A 271 -15.83 11.78 -23.49
C SER A 271 -17.14 11.01 -23.70
N GLY A 272 -17.34 9.92 -22.94
CA GLY A 272 -18.55 9.10 -22.98
C GLY A 272 -19.78 9.76 -22.34
N PRO A 273 -20.88 8.99 -22.18
CA PRO A 273 -22.04 9.42 -21.40
C PRO A 273 -21.61 9.83 -19.99
N PHE A 274 -22.20 10.90 -19.46
CA PHE A 274 -21.85 11.45 -18.16
C PHE A 274 -23.08 11.87 -17.36
N LEU A 275 -22.89 12.02 -16.05
CA LEU A 275 -23.79 12.76 -15.17
C LEU A 275 -23.12 14.06 -14.74
N GLU A 276 -23.94 15.08 -14.50
CA GLU A 276 -23.47 16.29 -13.84
C GLU A 276 -23.33 16.02 -12.34
N VAL A 277 -22.17 16.41 -11.80
CA VAL A 277 -21.83 16.38 -10.37
C VAL A 277 -21.31 17.76 -9.98
N GLU A 278 -21.29 18.07 -8.69
CA GLU A 278 -20.73 19.35 -8.24
C GLU A 278 -19.21 19.40 -8.50
N ALA A 279 -18.78 20.51 -9.09
CA ALA A 279 -17.37 20.78 -9.32
C ALA A 279 -16.67 21.07 -7.98
N ASP A 280 -15.41 20.65 -7.86
CA ASP A 280 -14.64 20.88 -6.64
C ASP A 280 -13.21 21.28 -6.99
N PRO A 281 -12.77 22.52 -6.71
CA PRO A 281 -11.41 22.94 -7.00
C PRO A 281 -10.36 22.23 -6.14
N ALA A 282 -10.73 21.63 -5.01
CA ALA A 282 -9.81 20.86 -4.16
C ALA A 282 -9.41 19.51 -4.80
N ARG A 283 -10.13 19.06 -5.84
CA ARG A 283 -9.81 17.87 -6.64
C ARG A 283 -8.66 18.07 -7.62
N ARG A 284 -8.03 19.25 -7.65
CA ARG A 284 -6.88 19.51 -8.53
C ARG A 284 -5.77 18.47 -8.30
N PRO A 285 -4.98 18.16 -9.33
CA PRO A 285 -3.78 17.36 -9.15
C PRO A 285 -2.83 18.02 -8.13
N ILE A 286 -2.10 17.19 -7.39
CA ILE A 286 -0.98 17.64 -6.58
C ILE A 286 0.26 17.88 -7.45
N GLU A 287 1.10 18.83 -7.04
CA GLU A 287 2.47 18.91 -7.52
C GLU A 287 3.36 17.94 -6.71
N ARG A 288 4.48 17.50 -7.31
CA ARG A 288 5.36 16.51 -6.69
C ARG A 288 5.86 16.97 -5.32
N GLU A 289 6.18 18.24 -5.17
CA GLU A 289 6.73 18.85 -3.96
C GLU A 289 5.70 19.01 -2.85
N GLU A 290 4.39 19.01 -3.17
CA GLU A 290 3.33 19.08 -2.16
C GLU A 290 3.25 17.81 -1.32
N PHE A 291 3.52 16.65 -1.93
CA PHE A 291 3.63 15.39 -1.20
C PHE A 291 4.99 15.29 -0.50
N MET A 292 6.07 15.38 -1.28
CA MET A 292 7.44 15.24 -0.80
C MET A 292 8.41 16.09 -1.64
N PRO A 293 9.22 16.96 -1.01
CA PRO A 293 10.12 17.86 -1.73
C PRO A 293 11.34 17.14 -2.34
N GLU A 294 11.79 16.03 -1.75
CA GLU A 294 12.90 15.22 -2.25
C GLU A 294 12.34 13.90 -2.80
N ALA A 295 12.72 13.53 -4.03
CA ALA A 295 12.27 12.29 -4.66
C ALA A 295 12.80 11.04 -3.94
N TYR A 296 14.09 11.05 -3.62
CA TYR A 296 14.80 9.99 -2.90
C TYR A 296 15.81 10.63 -1.94
N TYR A 297 16.01 10.03 -0.77
CA TYR A 297 16.80 10.60 0.30
C TYR A 297 17.31 9.52 1.27
N ALA A 298 18.24 9.90 2.14
CA ALA A 298 18.78 9.01 3.14
C ALA A 298 18.84 9.70 4.50
N GLN A 299 18.49 8.98 5.56
CA GLN A 299 18.51 9.48 6.92
C GLN A 299 19.03 8.43 7.90
N ASP A 300 19.66 8.90 8.98
CA ASP A 300 20.09 8.05 10.09
C ASP A 300 19.09 8.10 11.24
N VAL A 301 18.73 6.93 11.76
CA VAL A 301 18.00 6.78 13.02
C VAL A 301 18.73 5.74 13.86
N GLY A 302 19.34 6.18 14.96
CA GLY A 302 20.19 5.31 15.78
C GLY A 302 21.37 4.74 14.96
N ASP A 303 21.48 3.41 14.94
CA ASP A 303 22.51 2.66 14.20
C ASP A 303 22.09 2.29 12.77
N VAL A 304 20.91 2.74 12.32
CA VAL A 304 20.33 2.38 11.01
C VAL A 304 20.33 3.57 10.07
N ARG A 305 20.80 3.34 8.84
CA ARG A 305 20.65 4.21 7.68
C ARG A 305 19.42 3.75 6.89
N PHE A 306 18.38 4.57 6.89
CA PHE A 306 17.24 4.40 6.00
C PHE A 306 17.52 5.10 4.68
N ILE A 307 17.34 4.40 3.57
CA ILE A 307 17.47 4.97 2.22
C ILE A 307 16.14 4.79 1.50
N THR A 308 15.50 5.91 1.18
CA THR A 308 14.24 5.94 0.43
C THR A 308 14.53 6.16 -1.05
N LEU A 309 14.01 5.27 -1.88
CA LEU A 309 14.08 5.33 -3.34
C LEU A 309 12.77 5.85 -3.93
N ASP A 310 12.89 6.53 -5.07
CA ASP A 310 11.76 6.84 -5.94
C ASP A 310 11.73 5.82 -7.07
N THR A 311 10.75 4.92 -7.01
CA THR A 311 10.59 3.87 -8.03
C THR A 311 9.43 4.13 -8.98
N VAL A 312 8.81 5.31 -8.91
CA VAL A 312 7.63 5.65 -9.71
C VAL A 312 8.03 5.96 -11.16
N CYS A 313 7.24 5.48 -12.11
CA CYS A 313 7.43 5.77 -13.53
C CYS A 313 6.55 6.95 -13.96
N THR A 314 7.17 8.06 -14.40
CA THR A 314 6.45 9.25 -14.88
C THR A 314 5.80 9.05 -16.24
N GLU A 315 6.18 8.00 -16.98
CA GLU A 315 5.59 7.63 -18.27
C GLU A 315 4.30 6.80 -18.12
N GLY A 316 3.83 6.62 -16.89
CA GLY A 316 2.58 5.93 -16.53
C GLY A 316 2.67 4.41 -16.51
N GLY A 317 1.53 3.79 -16.19
CA GLY A 317 1.45 2.38 -15.80
C GLY A 317 1.66 2.15 -14.29
N ALA A 318 1.24 0.98 -13.82
CA ALA A 318 1.33 0.61 -12.41
C ALA A 318 2.77 0.25 -11.98
N ASP A 319 3.50 -0.49 -12.82
CA ASP A 319 4.84 -0.96 -12.46
C ASP A 319 5.85 0.19 -12.32
N GLY A 320 6.89 -0.04 -11.53
CA GLY A 320 7.95 0.91 -11.28
C GLY A 320 9.14 0.82 -12.22
N SER A 321 10.05 1.77 -12.07
CA SER A 321 11.36 1.80 -12.73
C SER A 321 12.40 2.48 -11.84
N ILE A 322 13.68 2.38 -12.19
CA ILE A 322 14.76 3.13 -11.54
C ILE A 322 15.79 3.50 -12.59
N ASP A 323 16.22 4.77 -12.58
CA ASP A 323 17.19 5.29 -13.55
C ASP A 323 18.65 5.08 -13.11
N ALA A 324 19.58 5.39 -14.00
CA ALA A 324 21.01 5.25 -13.75
C ALA A 324 21.54 6.26 -12.70
N ASP A 325 20.95 7.44 -12.60
CA ASP A 325 21.41 8.51 -11.71
C ASP A 325 21.10 8.18 -10.25
N GLN A 326 19.88 7.67 -9.99
CA GLN A 326 19.48 7.19 -8.68
C GLN A 326 20.27 5.95 -8.26
N LEU A 327 20.59 5.03 -9.17
CA LEU A 327 21.49 3.90 -8.88
C LEU A 327 22.90 4.36 -8.51
N HIS A 328 23.43 5.34 -9.23
CA HIS A 328 24.74 5.92 -8.91
C HIS A 328 24.72 6.62 -7.55
N TRP A 329 23.68 7.41 -7.28
CA TRP A 329 23.47 8.05 -5.99
C TRP A 329 23.35 7.02 -4.86
N LEU A 330 22.60 5.93 -5.06
CA LEU A 330 22.44 4.86 -4.08
C LEU A 330 23.79 4.20 -3.76
N GLU A 331 24.59 3.88 -4.78
CA GLU A 331 25.94 3.32 -4.58
C GLU A 331 26.79 4.25 -3.69
N ARG A 332 26.76 5.56 -3.96
CA ARG A 332 27.47 6.55 -3.13
C ARG A 332 26.97 6.59 -1.70
N LYS A 333 25.65 6.50 -1.48
CA LYS A 333 25.06 6.47 -0.13
C LYS A 333 25.38 5.19 0.64
N LEU A 334 25.50 4.06 -0.05
CA LEU A 334 25.95 2.82 0.55
C LEU A 334 27.44 2.93 0.94
N GLU A 335 28.30 3.44 0.05
CA GLU A 335 29.73 3.62 0.34
C GLU A 335 29.99 4.47 1.59
N GLU A 336 29.15 5.47 1.89
CA GLU A 336 29.25 6.32 3.09
C GLU A 336 29.19 5.55 4.43
N VAL A 337 28.55 4.38 4.45
CA VAL A 337 28.24 3.63 5.68
C VAL A 337 28.74 2.19 5.68
N HIS A 338 29.75 1.90 4.85
CA HIS A 338 30.39 0.58 4.77
C HIS A 338 31.90 0.68 4.92
N SER A 339 32.44 -0.02 5.93
CA SER A 339 33.87 -0.22 6.11
C SER A 339 34.44 -1.27 5.15
N LEU A 340 33.62 -2.21 4.68
CA LEU A 340 33.97 -3.28 3.75
C LEU A 340 32.81 -3.56 2.78
N PHE A 341 33.10 -3.57 1.47
CA PHE A 341 32.13 -3.94 0.44
C PHE A 341 32.83 -4.49 -0.82
N ARG A 342 32.06 -4.92 -1.83
CA ARG A 342 32.60 -5.32 -3.13
C ARG A 342 32.45 -4.20 -4.16
N SER A 343 33.51 -3.91 -4.92
CA SER A 343 33.40 -3.02 -6.07
C SER A 343 32.65 -3.69 -7.23
N ARG A 344 32.41 -2.94 -8.31
CA ARG A 344 31.76 -3.43 -9.54
C ARG A 344 32.52 -4.59 -10.21
N ASP A 345 33.85 -4.68 -10.04
CA ASP A 345 34.67 -5.78 -10.59
C ASP A 345 34.76 -7.00 -9.65
N GLY A 346 34.08 -6.95 -8.50
CA GLY A 346 34.05 -8.01 -7.50
C GLY A 346 35.19 -7.97 -6.47
N SER A 347 36.17 -7.07 -6.64
CA SER A 347 37.26 -6.88 -5.66
C SER A 347 36.73 -6.31 -4.34
N ARG A 348 37.42 -6.65 -3.24
CA ARG A 348 37.08 -6.15 -1.90
C ARG A 348 37.63 -4.74 -1.71
N VAL A 349 36.77 -3.82 -1.29
CA VAL A 349 37.11 -2.44 -0.95
C VAL A 349 37.03 -2.28 0.56
N ARG A 350 38.10 -1.77 1.19
CA ARG A 350 38.13 -1.39 2.60
C ARG A 350 38.19 0.12 2.73
N THR A 351 37.36 0.69 3.59
CA THR A 351 37.31 2.13 3.88
C THR A 351 37.59 2.38 5.36
N ARG A 352 37.58 3.66 5.77
CA ARG A 352 37.58 4.06 7.19
C ARG A 352 36.20 4.51 7.67
N ASN A 353 35.17 4.25 6.86
CA ASN A 353 33.80 4.67 7.18
C ASN A 353 33.26 3.83 8.32
N GLN A 354 32.37 4.42 9.12
CA GLN A 354 31.69 3.72 10.20
C GLN A 354 30.53 2.91 9.63
N ASP A 355 30.44 1.65 10.04
CA ASP A 355 29.36 0.78 9.61
C ASP A 355 28.02 1.18 10.26
N ARG A 356 26.96 1.12 9.45
CA ARG A 356 25.56 1.22 9.88
C ARG A 356 24.75 0.13 9.18
N TYR A 357 23.72 -0.38 9.85
CA TYR A 357 22.73 -1.22 9.18
C TYR A 357 21.97 -0.40 8.14
N VAL A 358 21.72 -0.95 6.97
CA VAL A 358 20.99 -0.25 5.89
C VAL A 358 19.63 -0.90 5.67
N VAL A 359 18.60 -0.08 5.74
CA VAL A 359 17.21 -0.42 5.39
C VAL A 359 16.83 0.38 4.15
N LEU A 360 16.51 -0.30 3.06
CA LEU A 360 16.03 0.30 1.83
C LEU A 360 14.50 0.38 1.86
N LEU A 361 13.95 1.52 1.43
CA LEU A 361 12.52 1.77 1.35
C LEU A 361 12.18 2.16 -0.09
N SER A 362 11.14 1.55 -0.66
CA SER A 362 10.60 1.94 -1.98
C SER A 362 9.14 1.50 -2.08
N HIS A 363 8.39 2.05 -3.03
CA HIS A 363 7.04 1.55 -3.28
C HIS A 363 7.05 0.19 -3.99
N HIS A 364 7.72 0.14 -5.15
CA HIS A 364 7.92 -1.09 -5.91
C HIS A 364 9.07 -1.95 -5.37
N GLY A 365 8.85 -3.26 -5.27
CA GLY A 365 9.89 -4.27 -5.05
C GLY A 365 10.53 -4.77 -6.35
N TYR A 366 11.48 -5.70 -6.24
CA TYR A 366 12.24 -6.20 -7.40
C TYR A 366 11.34 -6.77 -8.52
N ASP A 367 10.32 -7.54 -8.16
CA ASP A 367 9.41 -8.20 -9.12
C ASP A 367 8.46 -7.20 -9.82
N SER A 368 8.37 -5.95 -9.34
CA SER A 368 7.49 -4.89 -9.85
C SER A 368 8.24 -3.71 -10.48
N LEU A 369 9.56 -3.79 -10.59
CA LEU A 369 10.39 -2.83 -11.33
C LEU A 369 10.47 -3.20 -12.82
N THR A 370 9.30 -3.39 -13.43
CA THR A 370 9.13 -4.03 -14.74
C THR A 370 8.44 -3.15 -15.78
N ASN A 371 8.23 -1.87 -15.48
CA ASN A 371 7.47 -0.96 -16.33
C ASN A 371 7.98 -1.00 -17.78
N PRO A 372 7.12 -1.33 -18.76
CA PRO A 372 7.53 -1.46 -20.16
C PRO A 372 7.89 -0.13 -20.83
N ARG A 373 7.55 1.00 -20.19
CA ARG A 373 7.73 2.36 -20.72
C ARG A 373 9.01 3.04 -20.25
N ALA A 374 9.76 2.39 -19.35
CA ALA A 374 11.00 2.93 -18.79
C ALA A 374 12.14 1.90 -18.78
N GLU A 375 13.31 2.34 -18.35
CA GLU A 375 14.49 1.49 -18.27
C GLU A 375 14.29 0.36 -17.24
N ARG A 376 14.60 -0.88 -17.63
CA ARG A 376 14.51 -2.05 -16.76
C ARG A 376 15.84 -2.32 -16.07
N ARG A 377 15.96 -1.85 -14.83
CA ARG A 377 17.20 -1.94 -14.04
C ARG A 377 17.07 -2.71 -12.72
N ALA A 378 16.00 -3.50 -12.55
CA ALA A 378 15.78 -4.32 -11.35
C ALA A 378 16.99 -5.21 -11.01
N ASP A 379 17.58 -5.88 -12.02
CA ASP A 379 18.76 -6.73 -11.85
C ASP A 379 20.01 -5.93 -11.44
N LEU A 380 20.17 -4.71 -11.99
CA LEU A 380 21.29 -3.84 -11.63
C LEU A 380 21.13 -3.32 -10.20
N LEU A 381 19.92 -3.00 -9.77
CA LEU A 381 19.63 -2.63 -8.38
C LEU A 381 19.94 -3.80 -7.45
N LEU A 382 19.44 -5.00 -7.75
CA LEU A 382 19.69 -6.18 -6.92
C LEU A 382 21.19 -6.49 -6.82
N ALA A 383 21.90 -6.49 -7.95
CA ALA A 383 23.34 -6.70 -8.00
C ALA A 383 24.12 -5.60 -7.24
N LEU A 384 23.66 -4.35 -7.29
CA LEU A 384 24.22 -3.27 -6.50
C LEU A 384 24.05 -3.56 -5.00
N LEU A 385 22.84 -3.84 -4.53
CA LEU A 385 22.57 -4.07 -3.11
C LEU A 385 23.36 -5.28 -2.55
N LEU A 386 23.47 -6.37 -3.31
CA LEU A 386 24.22 -7.56 -2.92
C LEU A 386 25.74 -7.36 -2.78
N ARG A 387 26.29 -6.24 -3.24
CA ARG A 387 27.71 -5.91 -3.04
C ARG A 387 28.00 -5.35 -1.65
N PHE A 388 26.97 -4.94 -0.92
CA PHE A 388 27.05 -4.14 0.31
C PHE A 388 26.46 -4.94 1.49
N PRO A 389 27.29 -5.59 2.33
CA PRO A 389 26.82 -6.52 3.34
C PRO A 389 25.99 -5.88 4.46
N ASN A 390 26.07 -4.55 4.64
CA ASN A 390 25.29 -3.87 5.68
C ASN A 390 23.85 -3.60 5.22
N VAL A 391 23.50 -3.82 3.95
CA VAL A 391 22.11 -3.90 3.51
C VAL A 391 21.49 -5.14 4.12
N VAL A 392 20.56 -4.95 5.05
CA VAL A 392 19.92 -6.05 5.78
C VAL A 392 18.46 -6.25 5.40
N LEU A 393 17.79 -5.17 4.96
CA LEU A 393 16.36 -5.15 4.71
C LEU A 393 16.00 -4.21 3.55
N TRP A 394 15.09 -4.65 2.70
CA TRP A 394 14.38 -3.84 1.72
C TRP A 394 12.86 -3.97 1.97
N LEU A 395 12.20 -2.88 2.36
CA LEU A 395 10.75 -2.82 2.58
C LEU A 395 10.03 -2.16 1.41
N ASN A 396 8.93 -2.76 0.99
CA ASN A 396 8.09 -2.26 -0.11
C ASN A 396 6.60 -2.66 0.00
N GLY A 397 5.79 -2.18 -0.94
CA GLY A 397 4.35 -2.41 -1.03
C GLY A 397 3.91 -2.80 -2.44
N HIS A 398 2.97 -2.05 -3.03
CA HIS A 398 2.54 -2.10 -4.44
C HIS A 398 1.70 -3.31 -4.86
N ILE A 399 2.08 -4.53 -4.45
CA ILE A 399 1.38 -5.75 -4.89
C ILE A 399 0.13 -6.06 -4.04
N HIS A 400 -0.15 -5.25 -3.02
CA HIS A 400 -1.25 -5.42 -2.07
C HIS A 400 -1.28 -6.83 -1.46
N ALA A 401 -0.11 -7.36 -1.10
CA ALA A 401 0.03 -8.69 -0.52
C ALA A 401 1.28 -8.80 0.36
N ASN A 402 1.26 -9.73 1.32
CA ASN A 402 2.46 -10.06 2.10
C ASN A 402 3.36 -11.04 1.35
N ARG A 403 4.65 -10.71 1.24
CA ARG A 403 5.68 -11.59 0.66
C ARG A 403 7.02 -11.33 1.34
N ILE A 404 7.77 -12.38 1.65
CA ILE A 404 9.13 -12.27 2.19
C ILE A 404 10.11 -13.13 1.38
N THR A 405 11.07 -12.46 0.75
CA THR A 405 12.05 -13.07 -0.15
C THR A 405 13.47 -12.87 0.37
N ALA A 406 14.24 -13.95 0.50
CA ALA A 406 15.67 -13.90 0.75
C ALA A 406 16.41 -13.55 -0.55
N ARG A 407 17.03 -12.38 -0.61
CA ARG A 407 17.86 -11.95 -1.74
C ARG A 407 19.32 -12.32 -1.46
N LYS A 408 19.86 -13.27 -2.22
CA LYS A 408 21.22 -13.79 -2.10
C LYS A 408 21.77 -14.24 -3.44
N GLU A 409 23.10 -14.32 -3.53
CA GLU A 409 23.81 -14.93 -4.64
C GLU A 409 24.77 -16.01 -4.12
N ALA A 410 24.89 -17.10 -4.89
CA ALA A 410 25.76 -18.21 -4.52
C ALA A 410 27.21 -17.75 -4.36
N GLY A 411 27.84 -18.13 -3.24
CA GLY A 411 29.26 -17.80 -2.97
C GLY A 411 29.52 -16.41 -2.37
N LEU A 412 28.52 -15.53 -2.24
CA LEU A 412 28.69 -14.25 -1.55
C LEU A 412 28.80 -14.38 -0.02
N GLY A 413 28.20 -15.43 0.54
CA GLY A 413 28.19 -15.69 2.00
C GLY A 413 27.34 -14.72 2.82
N HIS A 414 26.58 -13.84 2.16
CA HIS A 414 25.65 -12.90 2.77
C HIS A 414 24.50 -12.59 1.77
N GLY A 415 23.52 -11.83 2.22
CA GLY A 415 22.37 -11.37 1.46
C GLY A 415 21.52 -10.44 2.31
N PHE A 416 20.32 -10.11 1.86
CA PHE A 416 19.37 -9.28 2.60
C PHE A 416 17.94 -9.79 2.42
N TRP A 417 17.03 -9.35 3.29
CA TRP A 417 15.63 -9.69 3.19
C TRP A 417 14.85 -8.62 2.43
N GLU A 418 14.07 -9.01 1.43
CA GLU A 418 13.03 -8.16 0.85
C GLU A 418 11.68 -8.52 1.47
N VAL A 419 11.00 -7.54 2.04
CA VAL A 419 9.73 -7.69 2.75
C VAL A 419 8.71 -6.77 2.11
N THR A 420 7.69 -7.38 1.51
CA THR A 420 6.52 -6.70 0.98
C THR A 420 5.38 -6.81 1.98
N THR A 421 4.77 -5.66 2.33
CA THR A 421 3.63 -5.60 3.24
C THR A 421 2.33 -5.44 2.44
N SER A 422 1.27 -6.12 2.87
CA SER A 422 -0.04 -5.96 2.26
C SER A 422 -0.59 -4.54 2.43
N SER A 423 -1.44 -4.13 1.50
CA SER A 423 -2.14 -2.84 1.55
C SER A 423 -3.08 -2.73 2.75
N LEU A 424 -3.42 -1.48 3.11
CA LEU A 424 -4.53 -1.23 4.02
C LEU A 424 -5.89 -1.21 3.30
N VAL A 425 -5.93 -0.77 2.03
CA VAL A 425 -7.18 -0.65 1.25
C VAL A 425 -7.82 -1.99 0.88
N ASP A 426 -6.99 -2.99 0.56
CA ASP A 426 -7.44 -4.35 0.23
C ASP A 426 -7.16 -5.33 1.37
N TRP A 427 -7.93 -6.42 1.39
CA TRP A 427 -7.72 -7.52 2.33
C TRP A 427 -6.26 -8.01 2.26
N PRO A 428 -5.56 -8.19 3.41
CA PRO A 428 -6.08 -8.28 4.78
C PRO A 428 -6.19 -6.97 5.59
N CYS A 429 -5.97 -5.81 4.98
CA CYS A 429 -6.03 -4.50 5.65
C CYS A 429 -5.05 -4.38 6.83
N GLN A 430 -3.79 -4.79 6.64
CA GLN A 430 -2.82 -4.91 7.73
C GLN A 430 -1.61 -3.99 7.56
N ALA A 431 -0.96 -3.68 8.68
CA ALA A 431 0.37 -3.08 8.73
C ALA A 431 1.38 -4.11 9.28
N ARG A 432 2.65 -3.73 9.45
CA ARG A 432 3.69 -4.61 9.98
C ARG A 432 4.56 -3.90 11.01
N LEU A 433 4.75 -4.51 12.17
CA LEU A 433 5.79 -4.12 13.12
C LEU A 433 7.10 -4.82 12.74
N VAL A 434 8.19 -4.07 12.67
CA VAL A 434 9.53 -4.57 12.33
C VAL A 434 10.49 -4.25 13.47
N GLU A 435 11.21 -5.26 13.94
CA GLU A 435 12.31 -5.08 14.90
C GLU A 435 13.59 -5.68 14.33
N ILE A 436 14.68 -4.92 14.36
CA ILE A 436 16.02 -5.39 14.00
C ILE A 436 16.80 -5.54 15.31
N TYR A 437 17.42 -6.69 15.54
CA TYR A 437 18.14 -6.94 16.79
C TYR A 437 19.29 -7.93 16.62
N ARG A 438 20.22 -7.90 17.58
CA ARG A 438 21.36 -8.82 17.60
C ARG A 438 20.95 -10.17 18.18
N THR A 439 21.52 -11.23 17.64
CA THR A 439 21.43 -12.59 18.20
C THR A 439 22.84 -13.10 18.53
N ARG A 440 22.96 -14.29 19.14
CA ARG A 440 24.28 -14.92 19.33
C ARG A 440 24.98 -15.25 18.00
N GLY A 441 24.21 -15.46 16.93
CA GLY A 441 24.70 -15.89 15.62
C GLY A 441 24.84 -14.76 14.59
N GLY A 442 24.37 -13.55 14.89
CA GLY A 442 24.38 -12.44 13.95
C GLY A 442 23.26 -11.44 14.24
N VAL A 443 22.40 -11.23 13.26
CA VAL A 443 21.28 -10.27 13.31
C VAL A 443 19.99 -11.00 12.95
N ALA A 444 18.89 -10.58 13.55
CA ALA A 444 17.56 -11.02 13.18
C ALA A 444 16.64 -9.82 12.94
N ILE A 445 15.71 -10.00 12.02
CA ILE A 445 14.63 -9.06 11.75
C ILE A 445 13.32 -9.77 12.06
N SER A 446 12.61 -9.35 13.11
CA SER A 446 11.27 -9.85 13.34
C SER A 446 10.24 -8.99 12.66
N CYS A 447 9.36 -9.63 11.91
CA CYS A 447 8.20 -9.04 11.29
C CYS A 447 6.95 -9.58 12.00
N THR A 448 6.08 -8.70 12.49
CA THR A 448 4.82 -9.05 13.14
C THR A 448 3.67 -8.29 12.48
N MET A 449 2.63 -8.98 12.03
CA MET A 449 1.48 -8.31 11.43
C MET A 449 0.69 -7.52 12.48
N LEU A 450 0.16 -6.38 12.04
CA LEU A 450 -0.64 -5.46 12.83
C LEU A 450 -2.05 -5.40 12.26
N ASP A 451 -3.04 -5.60 13.13
CA ASP A 451 -4.45 -5.42 12.85
C ASP A 451 -4.96 -4.12 13.49
N HIS A 452 -5.86 -3.43 12.80
CA HIS A 452 -6.69 -2.42 13.45
C HIS A 452 -7.83 -3.10 14.22
N GLU A 453 -8.40 -2.40 15.20
CA GLU A 453 -9.31 -2.93 16.23
C GLU A 453 -10.67 -3.48 15.75
N GLY A 454 -10.94 -3.50 14.44
CA GLY A 454 -12.07 -4.21 13.83
C GLY A 454 -13.49 -3.71 14.19
N GLY A 455 -13.64 -2.55 14.85
CA GLY A 455 -14.93 -1.97 15.24
C GLY A 455 -15.43 -0.86 14.32
N GLY A 456 -16.74 -0.59 14.36
CA GLY A 456 -17.38 0.51 13.62
C GLY A 456 -17.16 0.45 12.11
N LEU A 457 -17.05 1.63 11.47
CA LEU A 457 -16.80 1.74 10.03
C LEU A 457 -15.47 1.10 9.60
N ALA A 458 -14.44 1.13 10.45
CA ALA A 458 -13.17 0.44 10.18
C ALA A 458 -13.33 -1.08 10.16
N GLY A 459 -14.13 -1.64 11.07
CA GLY A 459 -14.48 -3.06 11.07
C GLY A 459 -15.24 -3.47 9.81
N LEU A 460 -16.25 -2.68 9.44
CA LEU A 460 -17.03 -2.92 8.24
C LEU A 460 -16.18 -2.81 6.96
N HIS A 461 -15.24 -1.86 6.89
CA HIS A 461 -14.28 -1.76 5.80
C HIS A 461 -13.56 -3.10 5.57
N ARG A 462 -12.97 -3.65 6.64
CA ARG A 462 -12.24 -4.91 6.58
C ARG A 462 -13.14 -6.09 6.22
N GLU A 463 -14.35 -6.13 6.75
CA GLU A 463 -15.32 -7.19 6.44
C GLU A 463 -15.73 -7.17 4.96
N LEU A 464 -16.04 -5.99 4.41
CA LEU A 464 -16.31 -5.82 2.99
C LEU A 464 -15.11 -6.20 2.13
N ALA A 465 -13.90 -5.74 2.49
CA ALA A 465 -12.66 -6.10 1.80
C ALA A 465 -12.43 -7.62 1.78
N GLY A 466 -12.68 -8.29 2.90
CA GLY A 466 -12.61 -9.75 3.02
C GLY A 466 -13.64 -10.49 2.14
N ASN A 467 -14.73 -9.85 1.75
CA ASN A 467 -15.74 -10.45 0.88
C ASN A 467 -15.64 -10.03 -0.59
N VAL A 468 -14.64 -9.22 -0.97
CA VAL A 468 -14.40 -8.87 -2.38
C VAL A 468 -14.02 -10.14 -3.17
N PRO A 469 -14.72 -10.48 -4.26
CA PRO A 469 -14.41 -11.67 -5.06
C PRO A 469 -12.94 -11.68 -5.53
N ARG A 470 -12.26 -12.83 -5.38
CA ARG A 470 -10.86 -13.09 -5.77
C ARG A 470 -9.78 -12.28 -5.03
N SER A 471 -10.13 -11.18 -4.36
CA SER A 471 -9.21 -10.33 -3.59
C SER A 471 -9.42 -10.41 -2.07
N GLY A 472 -10.52 -11.01 -1.60
CA GLY A 472 -10.87 -11.13 -0.19
C GLY A 472 -10.26 -12.35 0.53
N PHE A 473 -11.03 -12.96 1.43
CA PHE A 473 -10.62 -14.03 2.35
C PHE A 473 -9.95 -15.22 1.68
N ASP A 474 -10.36 -15.57 0.46
CA ASP A 474 -9.85 -16.73 -0.29
C ASP A 474 -8.71 -16.35 -1.25
N SER A 475 -8.20 -15.12 -1.17
CA SER A 475 -7.09 -14.65 -2.01
C SER A 475 -5.73 -15.04 -1.43
N TRP A 476 -4.70 -14.89 -2.25
CA TRP A 476 -3.31 -15.07 -1.86
C TRP A 476 -2.71 -13.86 -1.12
N ARG A 477 -3.43 -12.73 -1.07
CA ARG A 477 -2.96 -11.44 -0.54
C ARG A 477 -2.46 -11.49 0.91
N PRO A 478 -3.04 -12.28 1.84
CA PRO A 478 -2.50 -12.39 3.19
C PRO A 478 -1.07 -12.92 3.27
N GLY A 479 -0.54 -13.51 2.19
CA GLY A 479 0.72 -14.24 2.16
C GLY A 479 0.60 -15.62 2.78
N SER A 480 1.66 -16.41 2.64
CA SER A 480 1.79 -17.67 3.36
C SER A 480 2.23 -17.42 4.80
N GLN A 481 2.14 -18.43 5.69
CA GLN A 481 2.53 -18.26 7.10
C GLN A 481 3.95 -17.66 7.28
N PRO A 482 4.98 -18.08 6.50
CA PRO A 482 6.31 -17.50 6.59
C PRO A 482 6.48 -16.08 5.99
N ASP A 483 5.42 -15.52 5.38
CA ASP A 483 5.40 -14.11 4.89
C ASP A 483 4.78 -13.15 5.91
N ARG A 484 4.19 -13.69 6.99
CA ARG A 484 3.41 -12.94 7.99
C ARG A 484 4.27 -12.69 9.22
N ASN A 485 4.04 -13.44 10.30
CA ASN A 485 4.86 -13.36 11.52
C ASN A 485 6.11 -14.19 11.30
N ALA A 486 7.25 -13.53 11.10
CA ALA A 486 8.51 -14.19 10.75
C ALA A 486 9.69 -13.61 11.53
N ILE A 487 10.69 -14.42 11.82
CA ILE A 487 12.00 -13.99 12.30
C ILE A 487 13.02 -14.35 11.24
N LEU A 488 13.63 -13.34 10.64
CA LEU A 488 14.46 -13.43 9.46
C LEU A 488 15.93 -13.35 9.89
N LEU A 489 16.66 -14.47 9.81
CA LEU A 489 18.05 -14.51 10.26
C LEU A 489 19.01 -13.98 9.20
N LEU A 490 20.08 -13.32 9.64
CA LEU A 490 21.17 -12.77 8.84
C LEU A 490 22.50 -13.02 9.55
N PRO A 491 23.61 -13.22 8.82
CA PRO A 491 24.94 -13.18 9.42
C PRO A 491 25.23 -11.77 9.97
N SER A 492 26.23 -11.62 10.84
CA SER A 492 26.69 -10.27 11.20
C SER A 492 27.24 -9.57 9.96
N PRO A 493 26.75 -8.36 9.61
CA PRO A 493 27.23 -7.65 8.43
C PRO A 493 28.65 -7.08 8.60
N PHE A 494 29.09 -6.85 9.84
CA PHE A 494 30.41 -6.35 10.23
C PHE A 494 30.79 -6.79 11.65
#